data_AF-A0AAX1FA41-F1
#
_entry.id   AF-A0AAX1FA41-F1
#
_cell.length_a   1.000
_cell.length_b   1.000
_cell.length_c   1.000
_cell.angle_alpha   90.00
_cell.angle_beta   90.00
_cell.angle_gamma   90.00
#
_symmetry.space_group_name_H-M   'P 1'
#
loop_
_entity.id
_entity.type
_entity.pdbx_description
1 polymer ?
#
loop_
_entity_poly.entity_id
_entity_poly.type
_entity_poly.pdbx_seq_one_letter_code
_entity_poly.pdbx_strand_id
1 'polypeptide(L)'
;MNYSDASRSTNQSPLNSPELQKSAEQIQQSSQTYQQSSEQYAQAVNHNQQAAAQFLEASRLMGTAAGQLAAAARQPVPVTVSVSGGNITAAVSQAAERDNRRN
;
A
#
# COMPACT_ATOMS: atom_id res chain seq x y z
N MET A 1 -80.96 0.97 -19.32
CA MET A 1 -79.49 1.13 -19.33
C MET A 1 -79.17 2.60 -19.10
N ASN A 2 -78.42 2.92 -18.05
CA ASN A 2 -77.75 4.20 -17.92
C ASN A 2 -76.41 3.94 -17.21
N TYR A 3 -75.33 3.93 -17.97
CA TYR A 3 -73.98 3.69 -17.48
C TYR A 3 -73.41 5.00 -16.93
N SER A 4 -73.45 5.20 -15.62
CA SER A 4 -72.71 6.27 -14.96
C SER A 4 -71.40 5.71 -14.43
N ASP A 5 -70.42 5.77 -15.33
CA ASP A 5 -69.04 6.17 -15.08
C ASP A 5 -68.38 5.68 -13.76
N ALA A 6 -67.65 4.58 -13.92
CA ALA A 6 -66.79 3.94 -12.96
C ALA A 6 -65.48 4.73 -12.71
N SER A 7 -65.58 5.96 -12.23
CA SER A 7 -64.42 6.83 -11.96
C SER A 7 -64.34 7.32 -10.52
N ARG A 8 -64.72 6.50 -9.55
CA ARG A 8 -64.21 6.63 -8.17
C ARG A 8 -62.79 6.09 -8.08
N SER A 9 -61.90 6.86 -8.67
CA SER A 9 -60.47 6.91 -8.39
C SER A 9 -60.26 7.40 -6.96
N THR A 10 -60.52 6.61 -5.92
CA THR A 10 -60.35 7.06 -4.52
C THR A 10 -60.18 5.93 -3.49
N ASN A 11 -59.37 4.89 -3.75
CA ASN A 11 -59.06 3.94 -2.67
C ASN A 11 -57.66 3.29 -2.75
N GLN A 12 -56.67 4.05 -3.18
CA GLN A 12 -55.27 3.70 -2.93
C GLN A 12 -54.59 4.95 -2.38
N SER A 13 -54.56 5.08 -1.05
CA SER A 13 -53.71 6.08 -0.42
C SER A 13 -52.29 5.87 -0.93
N PRO A 14 -51.67 6.85 -1.61
CA PRO A 14 -50.36 6.71 -2.24
C PRO A 14 -49.24 6.48 -1.22
N LEU A 15 -49.54 6.48 0.08
CA LEU A 15 -48.62 6.26 1.20
C LEU A 15 -48.61 4.83 1.73
N ASN A 16 -49.52 3.96 1.27
CA ASN A 16 -49.64 2.58 1.77
C ASN A 16 -49.44 1.54 0.66
N SER A 17 -48.68 1.91 -0.39
CA SER A 17 -48.38 1.01 -1.49
C SER A 17 -47.24 0.05 -1.11
N PRO A 18 -47.34 -1.25 -1.45
CA PRO A 18 -46.30 -2.23 -1.19
C PRO A 18 -44.93 -1.85 -1.78
N GLU A 19 -44.91 -1.10 -2.89
CA GLU A 19 -43.68 -0.65 -3.52
C GLU A 19 -42.92 0.38 -2.66
N LEU A 20 -43.63 1.31 -2.01
CA LEU A 20 -42.99 2.30 -1.13
C LEU A 20 -42.44 1.65 0.13
N GLN A 21 -43.12 0.62 0.64
CA GLN A 21 -42.67 -0.14 1.81
C GLN A 21 -41.37 -0.90 1.50
N LYS A 22 -41.31 -1.58 0.35
CA LYS A 22 -40.07 -2.20 -0.15
C LYS A 22 -38.96 -1.19 -0.41
N SER A 23 -39.30 -0.01 -0.94
CA SER A 23 -38.32 1.06 -1.16
C SER A 23 -37.74 1.57 0.16
N ALA A 24 -38.58 1.77 1.19
CA ALA A 24 -38.13 2.16 2.52
C ALA A 24 -37.19 1.12 3.14
N GLU A 25 -37.53 -0.18 3.03
CA GLU A 25 -36.66 -1.28 3.49
C GLU A 25 -35.32 -1.30 2.74
N GLN A 26 -35.34 -1.12 1.42
CA GLN A 26 -34.13 -1.09 0.60
C GLN A 26 -33.24 0.13 0.91
N ILE A 27 -33.85 1.30 1.14
CA ILE A 27 -33.12 2.50 1.56
C ILE A 27 -32.49 2.28 2.94
N GLN A 28 -33.20 1.64 3.86
CA GLN A 28 -32.70 1.36 5.20
C GLN A 28 -31.56 0.34 5.19
N GLN A 29 -31.70 -0.73 4.39
CA GLN A 29 -30.64 -1.73 4.19
C GLN A 29 -29.41 -1.11 3.53
N SER A 30 -29.60 -0.34 2.46
CA SER A 30 -28.48 0.34 1.79
C SER A 30 -27.78 1.33 2.70
N SER A 31 -28.52 2.10 3.52
CA SER A 31 -27.94 3.02 4.50
C SER A 31 -27.04 2.30 5.51
N GLN A 32 -27.46 1.14 6.02
CA GLN A 32 -26.63 0.31 6.91
C GLN A 32 -25.37 -0.21 6.19
N THR A 33 -25.52 -0.68 4.95
CA THR A 33 -24.37 -1.13 4.13
C THR A 33 -23.40 0.02 3.85
N TYR A 34 -23.90 1.23 3.59
CA TYR A 34 -23.06 2.41 3.35
C TYR A 34 -22.31 2.84 4.61
N GLN A 35 -22.94 2.78 5.78
CA GLN A 35 -22.25 3.07 7.04
C GLN A 35 -21.11 2.07 7.31
N GLN A 36 -21.40 0.77 7.18
CA GLN A 36 -20.38 -0.27 7.37
C GLN A 36 -19.24 -0.17 6.35
N SER A 37 -19.57 0.03 5.07
CA SER A 37 -18.54 0.16 4.02
C SER A 37 -17.73 1.45 4.17
N SER A 38 -18.34 2.54 4.64
CA SER A 38 -17.63 3.80 4.92
C SER A 38 -16.60 3.62 6.04
N GLU A 39 -16.97 2.96 7.14
CA GLU A 39 -16.05 2.64 8.24
C GLU A 39 -14.89 1.77 7.76
N GLN A 40 -15.19 0.74 6.97
CA GLN A 40 -14.19 -0.17 6.44
C GLN A 40 -13.25 0.53 5.45
N TYR A 41 -13.77 1.44 4.62
CA TYR A 41 -12.96 2.26 3.73
C TYR A 41 -12.04 3.20 4.51
N ALA A 42 -12.55 3.87 5.56
CA ALA A 42 -11.74 4.74 6.41
C ALA A 42 -10.59 3.98 7.10
N GLN A 43 -10.86 2.76 7.59
CA GLN A 43 -9.83 1.88 8.15
C GLN A 43 -8.80 1.47 7.11
N ALA A 44 -9.24 1.09 5.90
CA ALA A 44 -8.34 0.69 4.82
C ALA A 44 -7.42 1.83 4.38
N VAL A 45 -7.95 3.07 4.27
CA VAL A 45 -7.15 4.26 3.95
C VAL A 45 -6.12 4.54 5.04
N ASN A 46 -6.51 4.44 6.32
CA ASN A 46 -5.58 4.64 7.42
C ASN A 46 -4.46 3.58 7.41
N HIS A 47 -4.81 2.32 7.22
CA HIS A 47 -3.85 1.22 7.12
C HIS A 47 -2.90 1.42 5.92
N ASN A 48 -3.42 1.86 4.77
CA ASN A 48 -2.62 2.10 3.58
C ASN A 48 -1.62 3.26 3.80
N GLN A 49 -2.04 4.35 4.44
CA GLN A 49 -1.14 5.45 4.79
C GLN A 49 0.00 5.00 5.72
N GLN A 50 -0.30 4.17 6.72
CA GLN A 50 0.72 3.61 7.62
C GLN A 50 1.69 2.69 6.87
N ALA A 51 1.18 1.81 6.02
CA ALA A 51 2.00 0.92 5.20
C ALA A 51 2.90 1.70 4.23
N ALA A 52 2.38 2.78 3.62
CA ALA A 52 3.16 3.66 2.76
C ALA A 52 4.30 4.34 3.52
N ALA A 53 4.06 4.80 4.75
CA ALA A 53 5.10 5.40 5.59
C ALA A 53 6.21 4.39 5.95
N GLN A 54 5.84 3.16 6.31
CA GLN A 54 6.80 2.08 6.59
C GLN A 54 7.63 1.72 5.36
N PHE A 55 6.99 1.63 4.20
CA PHE A 55 7.67 1.34 2.93
C PHE A 55 8.66 2.44 2.55
N LEU A 56 8.29 3.71 2.74
CA LEU A 56 9.18 4.83 2.49
C LEU A 56 10.43 4.79 3.38
N GLU A 57 10.27 4.49 4.67
CA GLU A 57 11.42 4.39 5.59
C GLU A 57 12.31 3.18 5.24
N ALA A 58 11.72 2.03 4.93
CA ALA A 58 12.47 0.87 4.45
C ALA A 58 13.25 1.22 3.17
N SER A 59 12.64 1.97 2.25
CA SER A 59 13.27 2.44 1.02
C SER A 59 14.45 3.39 1.30
N ARG A 60 14.32 4.27 2.31
CA ARG A 60 15.40 5.16 2.74
C ARG A 60 16.60 4.38 3.29
N LEU A 61 16.34 3.38 4.14
CA LEU A 61 17.37 2.49 4.67
C LEU A 61 18.05 1.70 3.56
N MET A 62 17.28 1.13 2.63
CA MET A 62 17.80 0.42 1.46
C MET A 62 18.65 1.33 0.57
N GLY A 63 18.20 2.56 0.29
CA GLY A 63 18.96 3.53 -0.48
C GLY A 63 20.29 3.92 0.18
N THR A 64 20.29 4.03 1.51
CA THR A 64 21.51 4.31 2.29
C THR A 64 22.49 3.14 2.21
N ALA A 65 22.01 1.91 2.41
CA ALA A 65 22.82 0.70 2.31
C ALA A 65 23.38 0.49 0.89
N ALA A 66 22.55 0.73 -0.14
CA ALA A 66 22.98 0.69 -1.53
C ALA A 66 24.06 1.74 -1.83
N GLY A 67 23.92 2.95 -1.27
CA GLY A 67 24.92 4.00 -1.36
C GLY A 67 26.26 3.61 -0.72
N GLN A 68 26.23 3.01 0.48
CA GLN A 68 27.42 2.50 1.16
C GLN A 68 28.09 1.37 0.37
N LEU A 69 27.31 0.42 -0.16
CA LEU A 69 27.82 -0.67 -0.98
C LEU A 69 28.43 -0.17 -2.28
N ALA A 70 27.78 0.80 -2.94
CA ALA A 70 28.32 1.43 -4.14
C ALA A 70 29.61 2.23 -3.86
N ALA A 71 29.70 2.89 -2.71
CA ALA A 71 30.93 3.59 -2.29
C ALA A 71 32.07 2.62 -2.01
N ALA A 72 31.81 1.51 -1.29
CA ALA A 72 32.80 0.47 -1.03
C ALA A 72 33.30 -0.19 -2.33
N ALA A 73 32.39 -0.45 -3.27
CA ALA A 73 32.75 -1.01 -4.58
C ALA A 73 33.62 -0.08 -5.44
N ARG A 74 33.59 1.24 -5.20
CA ARG A 74 34.41 2.22 -5.90
C ARG A 74 35.85 2.31 -5.37
N GLN A 75 36.15 1.70 -4.23
CA GLN A 75 37.49 1.64 -3.65
C GLN A 75 38.03 0.21 -3.65
N PRO A 76 38.49 -0.31 -4.81
CA PRO A 76 39.07 -1.64 -4.87
C PRO A 76 40.32 -1.73 -4.00
N VAL A 77 40.39 -2.75 -3.14
CA VAL A 77 41.56 -3.01 -2.30
C VAL A 77 42.60 -3.79 -3.11
N PRO A 78 43.80 -3.23 -3.37
CA PRO A 78 44.82 -3.92 -4.14
C PRO A 78 45.41 -5.10 -3.35
N VAL A 79 45.34 -6.28 -3.96
CA VAL A 79 45.96 -7.52 -3.47
C VAL A 79 47.14 -7.86 -4.36
N THR A 80 48.32 -7.98 -3.76
CA THR A 80 49.52 -8.46 -4.46
C THR A 80 49.65 -9.96 -4.24
N VAL A 81 49.82 -10.70 -5.32
CA VAL A 81 50.05 -12.15 -5.28
C VAL A 81 51.48 -12.43 -5.74
N SER A 82 52.24 -13.15 -4.93
CA SER A 82 53.58 -13.61 -5.28
C SER A 82 53.63 -15.14 -5.30
N VAL A 83 54.45 -15.68 -6.20
CA VAL A 83 54.69 -17.13 -6.31
C VAL A 83 56.17 -17.38 -6.17
N SER A 84 56.56 -18.21 -5.20
CA SER A 84 57.96 -18.55 -4.93
C SER A 84 58.09 -20.00 -4.50
N GLY A 85 58.94 -20.76 -5.18
CA GLY A 85 59.22 -22.17 -4.84
C GLY A 85 58.01 -23.10 -4.88
N GLY A 86 56.97 -22.77 -5.64
CA GLY A 86 55.70 -23.52 -5.69
C GLY A 86 54.64 -23.06 -4.68
N ASN A 87 54.97 -22.12 -3.80
CA ASN A 87 54.02 -21.53 -2.84
C ASN A 87 53.45 -20.20 -3.36
N ILE A 88 52.14 -20.02 -3.19
CA ILE A 88 51.43 -18.76 -3.50
C ILE A 88 51.22 -18.00 -2.19
N THR A 89 51.62 -16.73 -2.16
CA THR A 89 51.37 -15.82 -1.04
C THR A 89 50.59 -14.61 -1.54
N ALA A 90 49.47 -14.30 -0.90
CA ALA A 90 48.68 -13.09 -1.18
C ALA A 90 48.85 -12.10 -0.01
N ALA A 91 49.14 -10.85 -0.32
CA ALA A 91 49.26 -9.76 0.64
C ALA A 91 48.31 -8.62 0.26
N VAL A 92 47.52 -8.16 1.22
CA VAL A 92 46.66 -6.98 1.09
C VAL A 92 47.49 -5.75 1.50
N SER A 93 47.50 -4.71 0.67
CA SER A 93 48.26 -3.49 1.00
C SER A 93 47.57 -2.69 2.12
N GLN A 94 48.14 -2.68 3.33
CA GLN A 94 47.63 -1.91 4.48
C GLN A 94 47.60 -0.38 4.25
N ALA A 95 48.40 0.15 3.31
CA ALA A 95 48.34 1.55 2.91
C ALA A 95 46.97 1.89 2.28
N ALA A 96 46.43 1.00 1.45
CA ALA A 96 45.10 1.14 0.86
C ALA A 96 43.99 1.01 1.92
N GLU A 97 44.16 0.14 2.93
CA GLU A 97 43.22 0.01 4.05
C GLU A 97 43.24 1.20 5.03
N ARG A 98 44.32 1.98 5.07
CA ARG A 98 44.40 3.21 5.88
C ARG A 98 43.72 4.39 5.19
N ASP A 99 43.89 4.54 3.88
CA ASP A 99 43.23 5.62 3.12
C ASP A 99 41.72 5.40 3.03
N ASN A 100 41.26 4.15 2.88
CA ASN A 100 39.84 3.81 2.86
C ASN A 100 39.14 4.04 4.24
N ARG A 101 39.90 4.16 5.33
CA ARG A 101 39.39 4.50 6.68
C ARG A 101 39.45 6.00 7.02
N ARG A 102 40.09 6.82 6.19
CA ARG A 102 40.29 8.26 6.42
C ARG A 102 39.36 9.17 5.60
N ASN A 103 38.67 8.62 4.60
CA ASN A 103 37.61 9.28 3.83
C ASN A 103 36.22 8.81 4.27
#